data_AF-A0A922M5M2-F1
#
_entry.id   AF-A0A922M5M2-F1
#
_cell.length_a   1.000
_cell.length_b   1.000
_cell.length_c   1.000
_cell.angle_alpha   90.00
_cell.angle_beta   90.00
_cell.angle_gamma   90.00
#
_symmetry.space_group_name_H-M   'P 1'
#
loop_
_entity.id
_entity.type
_entity.pdbx_description
1 polymer ?
#
loop_
_entity_poly.entity_id
_entity_poly.type
_entity_poly.pdbx_seq_one_letter_code
_entity_poly.pdbx_strand_id
1 'polypeptide(L)'
;METWQIYNVLAAIPHPEFKPPSKYHDIALLVSDKWIPFSPVVLPACLSTGGAQDQAYATGWGATGHREALADTLQTGDSGGPLQVRSEISSCVHTVIGVTSHGKPCGFAGGSGVYTRVEYYVPWIESIVWP
;
A
#
# COMPACT_ATOMS: atom_id res chain seq x y z
N MET A 1 -16.86 -19.41 -4.99
CA MET A 1 -15.46 -19.24 -5.40
C MET A 1 -14.76 -18.60 -4.23
N GLU A 2 -13.64 -19.16 -3.75
CA GLU A 2 -12.88 -18.54 -2.66
C GLU A 2 -12.24 -17.25 -3.15
N THR A 3 -12.37 -16.18 -2.37
CA THR A 3 -11.89 -14.84 -2.71
C THR A 3 -10.49 -14.54 -2.15
N TRP A 4 -9.86 -15.52 -1.50
CA TRP A 4 -8.57 -15.39 -0.83
C TRP A 4 -7.65 -16.56 -1.16
N GLN A 5 -6.35 -16.33 -1.02
CA GLN A 5 -5.29 -17.30 -1.28
C GLN A 5 -4.19 -17.11 -0.23
N ILE A 6 -3.49 -18.19 0.16
CA ILE A 6 -2.41 -18.15 1.16
C ILE A 6 -1.06 -18.43 0.50
N TYR A 7 -0.10 -17.55 0.79
CA TYR A 7 1.30 -17.59 0.35
C TYR A 7 2.21 -17.34 1.55
N ASN A 8 3.39 -17.97 1.56
CA ASN A 8 4.39 -17.66 2.58
C ASN A 8 5.24 -16.47 2.12
N VAL A 9 5.70 -15.68 3.10
CA VAL A 9 6.69 -14.64 2.84
C VAL A 9 8.08 -15.29 2.84
N LEU A 10 8.70 -15.33 1.67
CA LEU A 10 10.07 -15.82 1.49
C LEU A 10 11.08 -14.83 2.10
N ALA A 11 10.86 -13.53 1.86
CA ALA A 11 11.71 -12.47 2.38
C ALA A 11 10.93 -11.16 2.57
N ALA A 12 11.38 -10.37 3.54
CA ALA A 12 10.99 -8.99 3.71
C ALA A 12 12.22 -8.10 3.50
N ILE A 13 12.14 -7.17 2.55
CA ILE A 13 13.24 -6.29 2.16
C ILE A 13 12.83 -4.86 2.52
N PRO A 14 13.16 -4.37 3.74
CA PRO A 14 12.93 -2.99 4.10
C PRO A 14 13.83 -2.06 3.29
N HIS A 15 13.39 -0.82 3.07
CA HIS A 15 14.27 0.19 2.49
C HIS A 15 15.55 0.34 3.34
N PRO A 16 16.75 0.34 2.74
CA PRO A 16 18.03 0.31 3.49
C PRO A 16 18.25 1.53 4.38
N GLU A 17 17.62 2.66 4.05
CA GLU A 17 17.70 3.90 4.83
C GLU A 17 16.65 4.01 5.94
N PHE A 18 15.74 3.03 6.05
CA PHE A 18 14.76 3.01 7.13
C PHE A 18 15.45 2.79 8.48
N LYS A 19 15.27 3.72 9.42
CA LYS A 19 15.91 3.67 10.75
C LYS A 19 14.91 4.05 11.84
N PRO A 20 14.34 3.09 12.58
CA PRO A 20 13.51 3.38 13.74
C PRO A 20 14.24 4.27 14.78
N PRO A 21 13.57 5.21 15.46
CA PRO A 21 12.13 5.48 15.46
C PRO A 21 11.66 6.43 14.34
N SER A 22 12.56 6.80 13.41
CA SER A 22 12.21 7.63 12.26
C SER A 22 11.06 7.03 11.45
N LYS A 23 10.30 7.91 10.80
CA LYS A 23 9.21 7.57 9.87
C LYS A 23 9.59 7.82 8.40
N TYR A 24 10.84 8.24 8.16
CA TYR A 24 11.39 8.37 6.81
C TYR A 24 11.75 7.00 6.23
N HIS A 25 11.54 6.82 4.93
CA HIS A 25 11.77 5.57 4.21
C HIS A 25 10.94 4.38 4.72
N ASP A 26 9.73 4.65 5.23
CA ASP A 26 8.80 3.63 5.73
C ASP A 26 8.13 2.89 4.55
N ILE A 27 8.89 2.01 3.91
CA ILE A 27 8.48 1.15 2.80
C ILE A 27 9.32 -0.14 2.81
N ALA A 28 8.71 -1.25 2.40
CA ALA A 28 9.36 -2.54 2.27
C ALA A 28 8.75 -3.34 1.11
N LEU A 29 9.52 -4.26 0.55
CA LEU A 29 9.04 -5.27 -0.39
C LEU A 29 8.85 -6.60 0.32
N LEU A 30 7.76 -7.30 0.04
CA LEU A 30 7.54 -8.68 0.47
C LEU A 30 7.69 -9.60 -0.73
N VAL A 31 8.54 -10.60 -0.61
CA VAL A 31 8.78 -11.61 -1.65
C VAL A 31 7.96 -12.84 -1.28
N SER A 32 7.10 -13.31 -2.18
CA SER A 32 6.36 -14.55 -1.99
C SER A 32 7.25 -15.78 -2.23
N ASP A 33 6.93 -16.89 -1.58
CA ASP A 33 7.60 -18.19 -1.79
C ASP A 33 7.34 -18.81 -3.18
N LYS A 34 6.25 -18.39 -3.81
CA LYS A 34 5.83 -18.85 -5.14
C LYS A 34 5.14 -17.74 -5.93
N TRP A 35 5.05 -17.93 -7.23
CA TRP A 35 4.31 -17.04 -8.14
C TRP A 35 2.81 -16.99 -7.79
N ILE A 36 2.23 -15.79 -7.83
CA ILE A 36 0.80 -15.55 -7.60
C ILE A 36 0.10 -15.45 -8.97
N PRO A 37 -0.71 -16.44 -9.39
CA PRO A 37 -1.44 -16.36 -10.65
C PRO A 37 -2.53 -15.29 -10.58
N PHE A 38 -2.61 -14.49 -11.64
CA PHE A 38 -3.66 -13.49 -11.77
C PHE A 38 -5.01 -14.15 -12.05
N SER A 39 -6.06 -13.50 -11.56
CA SER A 39 -7.45 -13.94 -11.72
C SER A 39 -8.37 -12.72 -11.82
N PRO A 40 -9.67 -12.89 -12.12
CA PRO A 40 -10.61 -11.78 -12.12
C PRO A 40 -10.71 -11.00 -10.79
N VAL A 41 -10.23 -11.59 -9.68
CA VAL A 41 -10.24 -10.96 -8.34
C VAL A 41 -8.83 -10.75 -7.77
N VAL A 42 -7.78 -11.16 -8.48
CA VAL A 42 -6.37 -10.96 -8.09
C VAL A 42 -5.64 -10.34 -9.28
N LEU A 43 -5.43 -9.03 -9.21
CA LEU A 43 -4.75 -8.25 -10.23
C LEU A 43 -3.68 -7.38 -9.58
N PRO A 44 -2.55 -7.13 -10.26
CA PRO A 44 -1.54 -6.20 -9.75
C PRO A 44 -2.06 -4.76 -9.81
N ALA A 45 -1.56 -3.93 -8.90
CA ALA A 45 -1.68 -2.48 -8.99
C ALA A 45 -0.46 -1.90 -9.71
N CYS A 46 -0.65 -0.77 -10.37
CA CYS A 46 0.44 -0.03 -11.01
C CYS A 46 1.13 0.90 -9.99
N LEU A 47 2.40 1.22 -10.21
CA LEU A 47 3.12 2.23 -9.41
C LEU A 47 2.97 3.60 -10.05
N SER A 48 2.76 4.63 -9.24
CA SER A 48 2.77 6.01 -9.73
C SER A 48 4.19 6.47 -10.07
N THR A 49 4.36 7.04 -11.26
CA THR A 49 5.60 7.68 -11.74
C THR A 49 5.50 9.20 -11.83
N GLY A 50 4.43 9.79 -11.25
CA GLY A 50 4.20 11.23 -11.24
C GLY A 50 2.72 11.63 -11.36
N GLY A 51 2.49 12.94 -11.29
CA GLY A 51 1.18 13.58 -11.45
C GLY A 51 0.52 13.96 -10.13
N ALA A 52 0.03 15.20 -10.05
CA ALA A 52 -0.80 15.65 -8.93
C ALA A 52 -2.17 14.95 -8.99
N GLN A 53 -2.68 14.57 -7.82
CA GLN A 53 -3.98 13.93 -7.69
C GLN A 53 -4.82 14.73 -6.70
N ASP A 54 -5.98 15.21 -7.15
CA ASP A 54 -6.90 15.99 -6.31
C ASP A 54 -7.67 15.09 -5.33
N GLN A 55 -7.85 13.83 -5.69
CA GLN A 55 -8.56 12.84 -4.90
C GLN A 55 -7.87 11.48 -4.97
N ALA A 56 -7.88 10.75 -3.85
CA ALA A 56 -7.35 9.40 -3.76
C ALA A 56 -8.16 8.58 -2.76
N TYR A 57 -8.09 7.26 -2.91
CA TYR A 57 -8.79 6.29 -2.08
C TYR A 57 -7.78 5.59 -1.18
N ALA A 58 -8.04 5.60 0.13
CA ALA A 58 -7.44 4.65 1.05
C ALA A 58 -8.43 3.47 1.20
N THR A 59 -7.92 2.25 1.16
CA THR A 59 -8.73 1.04 1.31
C THR A 59 -8.06 0.10 2.30
N GLY A 60 -8.86 -0.60 3.08
CA GLY A 60 -8.40 -1.56 4.07
C GLY A 60 -9.59 -2.09 4.85
N TRP A 61 -9.32 -2.97 5.80
CA TRP A 61 -10.34 -3.50 6.70
C TRP A 61 -10.53 -2.68 7.97
N GLY A 62 -9.60 -1.75 8.25
CA GLY A 62 -9.77 -0.71 9.26
C GLY A 62 -10.09 -1.29 10.63
N ALA A 63 -9.06 -1.81 11.31
CA ALA A 63 -9.19 -2.20 12.70
C ALA A 63 -9.54 -0.96 13.56
N THR A 64 -10.61 -1.02 14.35
CA THR A 64 -10.90 0.03 15.34
C THR A 64 -9.88 0.01 16.50
N GLY A 65 -9.12 -1.08 16.62
CA GLY A 65 -8.04 -1.31 17.57
C GLY A 65 -7.46 -2.73 17.47
N HIS A 66 -6.41 -3.03 18.23
CA HIS A 66 -5.82 -4.38 18.29
C HIS A 66 -6.83 -5.37 18.89
N ARG A 67 -7.29 -6.35 18.09
CA ARG A 67 -8.36 -7.33 18.42
C ARG A 67 -9.78 -6.75 18.54
N GLU A 68 -10.05 -5.60 17.94
CA GLU A 68 -11.41 -5.06 17.88
C GLU A 68 -12.13 -5.40 16.56
N ALA A 69 -13.42 -5.05 16.48
CA ALA A 69 -14.24 -5.29 15.30
C ALA A 69 -13.73 -4.46 14.10
N LEU A 70 -13.95 -5.00 12.90
CA LEU A 70 -13.70 -4.26 11.66
C LEU A 70 -14.76 -3.16 11.52
N ALA A 71 -14.36 -1.99 11.01
CA ALA A 71 -15.28 -0.88 10.85
C ALA A 71 -16.11 -0.97 9.55
N ASP A 72 -17.41 -0.62 9.61
CA ASP A 72 -18.31 -0.56 8.44
C ASP A 72 -17.91 0.55 7.44
N THR A 73 -17.18 1.57 7.89
CA THR A 73 -16.53 2.60 7.09
C THR A 73 -15.09 2.69 7.54
N LEU A 74 -14.13 2.72 6.62
CA LEU A 74 -12.70 2.72 6.94
C LEU A 74 -12.36 3.82 7.95
N GLN A 75 -12.13 3.45 9.21
CA GLN A 75 -11.77 4.41 10.26
C GLN A 75 -10.27 4.66 10.27
N THR A 76 -9.45 3.67 9.94
CA THR A 76 -8.01 3.83 9.71
C THR A 76 -7.64 3.00 8.48
N GLY A 77 -6.76 3.51 7.62
CA GLY A 77 -6.12 2.65 6.63
C GLY A 77 -5.32 1.56 7.34
N ASP A 78 -5.27 0.36 6.78
CA ASP A 78 -4.39 -0.68 7.32
C ASP A 78 -2.94 -0.15 7.29
N SER A 79 -2.17 -0.35 8.35
CA SER A 79 -0.76 0.05 8.37
C SER A 79 -0.02 -0.66 7.24
N GLY A 80 0.66 0.10 6.37
CA GLY A 80 1.25 -0.41 5.13
C GLY A 80 0.27 -0.58 3.96
N GLY A 81 -1.01 -0.25 4.13
CA GLY A 81 -2.03 -0.32 3.07
C GLY A 81 -1.91 0.80 2.03
N PRO A 82 -2.50 0.62 0.83
CA PRO A 82 -2.32 1.54 -0.30
C PRO A 82 -3.18 2.80 -0.19
N LEU A 83 -2.58 3.93 -0.56
CA LEU A 83 -3.28 5.11 -1.06
C LEU A 83 -3.23 5.06 -2.60
N GLN A 84 -4.38 5.05 -3.24
CA GLN A 84 -4.51 4.72 -4.66
C GLN A 84 -5.51 5.59 -5.40
N VAL A 85 -5.28 5.74 -6.71
CA VAL A 85 -6.20 6.40 -7.64
C VAL A 85 -6.69 5.38 -8.67
N ARG A 86 -7.91 5.58 -9.16
CA ARG A 86 -8.44 4.76 -10.26
C ARG A 86 -7.60 5.03 -11.49
N SER A 87 -7.14 3.97 -12.16
CA SER A 87 -6.42 4.13 -13.41
C SER A 87 -7.41 4.39 -14.56
N GLU A 88 -7.18 5.45 -15.34
CA GLU A 88 -7.98 5.72 -16.54
C GLU A 88 -7.33 5.19 -17.84
N ILE A 89 -6.03 4.84 -17.81
CA ILE A 89 -5.21 4.66 -19.03
C ILE A 89 -4.37 3.36 -19.01
N SER A 90 -4.29 2.62 -17.89
CA SER A 90 -3.38 1.46 -17.78
C SER A 90 -4.10 0.10 -17.75
N SER A 91 -3.33 -0.97 -17.92
CA SER A 91 -3.79 -2.37 -17.73
C SER A 91 -4.10 -2.71 -16.27
N CYS A 92 -3.76 -1.85 -15.31
CA CYS A 92 -4.09 -2.01 -13.91
C CYS A 92 -5.43 -1.34 -13.58
N VAL A 93 -6.16 -1.87 -12.58
CA VAL A 93 -7.40 -1.25 -12.08
C VAL A 93 -7.09 0.04 -11.29
N HIS A 94 -6.00 0.02 -10.52
CA HIS A 94 -5.59 1.11 -9.64
C HIS A 94 -4.09 1.39 -9.77
N THR A 95 -3.72 2.64 -9.52
CA THR A 95 -2.34 3.09 -9.39
C THR A 95 -2.08 3.48 -7.94
N VAL A 96 -1.09 2.87 -7.31
CA VAL A 96 -0.65 3.18 -5.95
C VAL A 96 0.23 4.44 -5.98
N ILE A 97 -0.21 5.46 -5.26
CA ILE A 97 0.50 6.74 -5.13
C ILE A 97 1.19 6.88 -3.77
N GLY A 98 0.73 6.12 -2.77
CA GLY A 98 1.30 6.15 -1.42
C GLY A 98 1.10 4.86 -0.63
N VAL A 99 1.91 4.70 0.41
CA VAL A 99 1.78 3.62 1.40
C VAL A 99 1.49 4.23 2.77
N THR A 100 0.52 3.71 3.49
CA THR A 100 0.11 4.24 4.80
C THR A 100 1.22 4.03 5.83
N SER A 101 1.79 5.12 6.37
CA SER A 101 2.85 5.05 7.39
C SER A 101 2.26 5.24 8.79
N HIS A 102 1.78 6.46 9.09
CA HIS A 102 1.20 6.78 10.40
C HIS A 102 0.23 7.96 10.29
N GLY A 103 -0.41 8.32 11.39
CA GLY A 103 -1.26 9.52 11.46
C GLY A 103 -2.64 9.19 12.02
N LYS A 104 -3.51 10.19 12.00
CA LYS A 104 -4.89 10.02 12.45
C LYS A 104 -5.74 9.37 11.35
N PRO A 105 -6.85 8.71 11.72
CA PRO A 105 -7.93 8.34 10.82
C PRO A 105 -8.14 9.29 9.65
N CYS A 106 -8.33 8.76 8.45
CA CYS A 106 -8.84 9.55 7.33
C CYS A 106 -10.20 10.16 7.72
N GLY A 107 -10.38 11.47 7.49
CA GLY A 107 -11.62 12.19 7.82
C GLY A 107 -11.70 12.78 9.24
N PHE A 108 -10.66 12.67 10.07
CA PHE A 108 -10.62 13.35 11.37
C PHE A 108 -10.27 14.84 11.23
N ALA A 109 -11.18 15.74 11.64
CA ALA A 109 -10.93 17.17 11.63
C ALA A 109 -9.72 17.55 12.51
N GLY A 110 -8.71 18.21 11.92
CA GLY A 110 -7.47 18.58 12.62
C GLY A 110 -6.41 17.47 12.68
N GLY A 111 -6.50 16.45 11.83
CA GLY A 111 -5.45 15.45 11.64
C GLY A 111 -5.28 15.07 10.16
N SER A 112 -4.06 14.72 9.77
CA SER A 112 -3.77 14.18 8.45
C SER A 112 -3.11 12.81 8.57
N GLY A 113 -3.50 11.88 7.72
CA GLY A 113 -2.73 10.65 7.49
C GLY A 113 -1.43 11.00 6.77
N VAL A 114 -0.33 10.36 7.17
CA VAL A 114 0.99 10.48 6.55
C VAL A 114 1.26 9.22 5.77
N TYR A 115 1.59 9.40 4.49
CA TYR A 115 1.81 8.34 3.54
C TYR A 115 3.22 8.46 2.94
N THR A 116 3.90 7.33 2.77
CA THR A 116 5.15 7.25 2.03
C THR A 116 4.85 7.42 0.53
N ARG A 117 5.42 8.45 -0.12
CA ARG A 117 5.21 8.74 -1.55
C ARG A 117 5.88 7.69 -2.42
N VAL A 118 5.10 6.83 -3.08
CA VAL A 118 5.60 5.68 -3.86
C VAL A 118 6.54 6.11 -5.00
N GLU A 119 6.18 7.17 -5.72
CA GLU A 119 6.97 7.70 -6.85
C GLU A 119 8.44 7.92 -6.51
N TYR A 120 8.73 8.39 -5.29
CA TYR A 120 10.11 8.64 -4.86
C TYR A 120 10.95 7.36 -4.79
N TYR A 121 10.31 6.22 -4.55
CA TYR A 121 10.96 4.92 -4.35
C TYR A 121 10.91 4.03 -5.59
N VAL A 122 10.28 4.47 -6.69
CA VAL A 122 10.20 3.67 -7.93
C VAL A 122 11.59 3.21 -8.40
N PRO A 123 12.65 4.05 -8.47
CA PRO A 123 13.98 3.58 -8.86
C PRO A 123 14.54 2.46 -7.94
N TRP A 124 14.29 2.55 -6.63
CA TRP A 124 14.70 1.52 -5.68
C TRP A 124 13.90 0.22 -5.87
N ILE A 125 12.58 0.32 -6.05
CA ILE A 125 11.72 -0.85 -6.33
C ILE A 125 12.18 -1.53 -7.62
N GLU A 126 12.40 -0.75 -8.69
CA GLU A 126 12.80 -1.28 -9.99
C GLU A 126 14.14 -2.01 -9.92
N SER A 127 15.11 -1.48 -9.18
CA SER A 127 16.42 -2.11 -8.99
C SER A 127 16.38 -3.49 -8.33
N ILE A 128 15.28 -3.84 -7.67
CA ILE A 128 15.08 -5.13 -6.99
C ILE A 128 14.18 -6.04 -7.83
N VAL A 129 13.11 -5.51 -8.41
CA VAL A 129 12.07 -6.30 -9.09
C VAL A 129 12.42 -6.62 -10.54
N TRP A 130 13.11 -5.71 -11.24
CA TRP A 130 13.52 -5.88 -12.64
C TRP A 130 15.04 -5.67 -12.83
N PRO A 131 15.88 -6.49 -12.18
CA PRO A 131 17.33 -6.38 -12.28
C PRO A 131 17.87 -6.77 -13.67
#